data_AF-A0A7J7EVD9-F1
#
_entry.id   AF-A0A7J7EVD9-F1
#
_cell.length_a   1.000
_cell.length_b   1.000
_cell.length_c   1.000
_cell.angle_alpha   90.00
_cell.angle_beta   90.00
_cell.angle_gamma   90.00
#
_symmetry.space_group_name_H-M   'P 1'
#
loop_
_entity.id
_entity.type
_entity.pdbx_description
1 polymer ?
#
loop_
_entity_poly.entity_id
_entity_poly.type
_entity_poly.pdbx_seq_one_letter_code
_entity_poly.pdbx_strand_id
1 'polypeptide(L)' 'MSTMRSAQILASALAEMQRFYGIPVTGVLDEETKAWMKRPRCGVPDQFGVRVKANLRRRRRRYALTGRKWNNHHLTFR' A
#
# COMPACT_ATOMS: atom_id res chain seq x y z
N MET A 1 3.27 29.47 -3.68
CA MET A 1 2.14 28.56 -4.00
C MET A 1 2.49 27.06 -3.92
N SER A 2 3.36 26.63 -2.99
CA SER A 2 3.79 25.20 -2.91
C SER A 2 2.98 24.38 -1.89
N THR A 3 2.43 25.03 -0.87
CA THR A 3 1.80 24.39 0.30
C THR A 3 0.43 23.76 0.05
N MET A 4 -0.38 24.33 -0.85
CA MET A 4 -1.69 23.74 -1.18
C MET A 4 -1.55 22.42 -1.94
N ARG A 5 -0.52 22.31 -2.79
CA ARG A 5 -0.23 21.06 -3.51
C ARG A 5 0.27 19.97 -2.58
N SER A 6 1.10 20.31 -1.60
CA SER A 6 1.57 19.32 -0.62
C SER A 6 0.45 18.79 0.28
N ALA A 7 -0.49 19.63 0.70
CA ALA A 7 -1.64 19.21 1.50
C ALA A 7 -2.56 18.22 0.74
N GLN A 8 -2.82 18.47 -0.54
CA GLN A 8 -3.61 17.59 -1.40
C GLN A 8 -2.93 16.23 -1.61
N ILE A 9 -1.61 16.21 -1.80
CA ILE A 9 -0.82 14.99 -1.95
C ILE A 9 -0.81 14.18 -0.66
N LEU A 10 -0.70 14.84 0.49
CA LEU A 10 -0.75 14.15 1.79
C LEU A 10 -2.12 13.50 2.01
N ALA A 11 -3.20 14.23 1.74
CA ALA A 11 -4.55 13.72 1.91
C ALA A 11 -4.84 12.51 1.01
N SER A 12 -4.37 12.54 -0.25
CA SER A 12 -4.52 11.39 -1.16
C SER A 12 -3.71 10.18 -0.70
N ALA A 13 -2.47 10.39 -0.22
CA ALA A 13 -1.63 9.31 0.31
C ALA A 13 -2.24 8.66 1.56
N LEU A 14 -2.82 9.46 2.46
CA LEU A 14 -3.52 8.95 3.65
C LEU A 14 -4.75 8.13 3.27
N ALA A 15 -5.56 8.62 2.31
CA ALA A 15 -6.71 7.87 1.83
C ALA A 15 -6.34 6.53 1.18
N GLU A 16 -5.20 6.47 0.48
CA GLU A 16 -4.67 5.22 -0.08
C GLU A 16 -4.23 4.22 0.99
N MET A 17 -3.54 4.71 2.04
CA MET A 17 -3.14 3.88 3.18
C MET A 17 -4.38 3.34 3.89
N GLN A 18 -5.35 4.19 4.21
CA GLN A 18 -6.59 3.81 4.89
C GLN A 18 -7.34 2.72 4.13
N ARG A 19 -7.48 2.89 2.80
CA ARG A 19 -8.09 1.88 1.91
C ARG A 19 -7.31 0.57 1.87
N PHE A 20 -5.98 0.60 1.96
CA PHE A 20 -5.16 -0.61 1.96
C PHE A 20 -5.32 -1.44 3.23
N TYR A 21 -5.35 -0.77 4.39
CA TYR A 21 -5.51 -1.41 5.70
C TYR A 21 -6.97 -1.73 6.03
N GLY A 22 -7.93 -1.24 5.23
CA GLY A 22 -9.35 -1.51 5.41
C GLY A 22 -9.98 -0.73 6.57
N ILE A 23 -9.39 0.42 6.92
CA ILE A 23 -9.89 1.34 7.94
C ILE A 23 -10.72 2.45 7.29
N PRO A 24 -11.51 3.23 8.04
CA PRO A 24 -12.31 4.32 7.49
C PRO A 24 -11.47 5.29 6.64
N VAL A 25 -11.92 5.58 5.42
CA VAL A 25 -11.20 6.45 4.48
C VAL A 25 -11.62 7.89 4.72
N THR A 26 -10.81 8.63 5.48
CA THR A 26 -11.03 10.04 5.82
C THR A 26 -10.11 10.99 5.04
N GLY A 27 -8.94 10.50 4.58
CA GLY A 27 -7.90 11.33 3.97
C GLY A 27 -7.21 12.28 4.97
N VAL A 28 -7.47 12.09 6.27
CA VAL A 28 -6.94 12.91 7.37
C VAL A 28 -6.14 12.02 8.31
N LEU A 29 -5.12 12.60 8.95
CA LEU A 29 -4.32 11.91 9.96
C LEU A 29 -5.05 11.91 11.32
N ASP A 30 -6.11 11.11 11.42
CA ASP A 30 -6.86 10.87 12.65
C ASP A 30 -6.11 9.94 13.63
N GLU A 31 -6.58 9.86 14.88
CA GLU A 31 -5.94 9.05 15.92
C GLU A 31 -5.96 7.55 15.60
N GLU A 32 -7.01 7.07 14.93
CA GLU A 32 -7.08 5.69 14.45
C GLU A 32 -5.98 5.42 13.43
N THR A 33 -5.84 6.27 12.41
CA THR A 33 -4.78 6.17 11.39
C THR A 33 -3.40 6.22 12.03
N LYS A 34 -3.17 7.11 13.02
CA LYS A 34 -1.91 7.15 13.78
C LYS A 34 -1.65 5.86 14.55
N ALA A 35 -2.66 5.31 15.21
CA ALA A 35 -2.55 4.04 15.93
C ALA A 35 -2.16 2.90 14.98
N TRP A 36 -2.75 2.85 13.79
CA TRP A 36 -2.38 1.88 12.75
C TRP A 36 -0.96 2.07 12.22
N MET A 37 -0.53 3.32 11.97
CA MET A 37 0.82 3.62 11.49
C MET A 37 1.92 3.27 12.51
N LYS A 38 1.62 3.35 13.82
CA LYS A 38 2.57 3.03 14.90
C LYS A 38 2.73 1.54 15.15
N ARG A 39 1.87 0.68 14.61
CA ARG A 39 1.98 -0.78 14.80
C ARG A 39 3.23 -1.32 14.11
N PRO A 40 3.93 -2.30 14.71
CA PRO A 40 5.07 -2.94 14.07
C PRO A 40 4.63 -3.55 12.74
N ARG A 41 5.44 -3.34 11.70
CA ARG A 41 5.11 -3.68 10.31
C ARG A 41 6.32 -4.20 9.56
N CYS A 42 6.05 -4.88 8.45
CA CYS A 42 7.08 -5.26 7.50
C CYS A 42 7.68 -4.01 6.83
N GLY A 43 8.99 -4.04 6.53
CA GLY A 43 9.68 -2.97 5.79
C GLY A 43 9.43 -3.01 4.28
N VAL A 44 8.71 -4.03 3.78
CA VAL A 44 8.38 -4.15 2.37
C VAL A 44 7.22 -3.18 2.04
N PRO A 45 7.33 -2.31 1.03
CA PRO A 45 6.31 -1.32 0.69
C PRO A 45 4.94 -1.93 0.36
N ASP A 46 3.85 -1.31 0.84
CA ASP A 46 2.48 -1.80 0.62
C ASP A 46 2.02 -1.74 -0.85
N GLN A 47 2.65 -0.87 -1.64
CA GLN A 47 2.40 -0.73 -3.06
C GLN A 47 3.47 -1.50 -3.85
N PHE A 48 3.02 -2.47 -4.64
CA PHE A 48 3.89 -3.27 -5.50
C PHE A 48 3.52 -3.12 -6.97
N GLY A 49 4.51 -2.89 -7.82
CA GLY A 49 4.36 -2.92 -9.27
C GLY A 49 3.34 -1.92 -9.83
N VAL A 50 2.50 -2.39 -10.75
CA VAL A 50 1.62 -1.59 -11.63
C VAL A 50 0.43 -0.92 -10.92
N ARG A 51 0.55 -0.49 -9.66
CA ARG A 51 -0.36 0.53 -9.11
C ARG A 51 -0.13 1.91 -9.75
N VAL A 52 1.02 2.09 -10.42
CA VAL A 52 1.27 3.22 -11.34
C VAL A 52 0.54 3.09 -12.69
N LYS A 53 0.04 1.89 -13.12
CA LYS A 53 -0.69 1.79 -14.40
C LYS A 53 -2.02 0.98 -14.39
N ALA A 54 -2.55 0.55 -13.25
CA ALA A 54 -3.76 -0.29 -13.26
C ALA A 54 -4.62 -0.16 -11.99
N ASN A 55 -5.63 0.72 -12.05
CA ASN A 55 -6.93 0.49 -11.41
C ASN A 55 -7.68 -0.75 -12.00
N LEU A 56 -6.98 -1.74 -12.60
CA LEU A 56 -7.53 -2.49 -13.74
C LEU A 56 -8.05 -3.90 -13.46
N ARG A 57 -7.80 -4.59 -12.34
CA ARG A 57 -8.25 -6.00 -12.21
C ARG A 57 -8.82 -6.37 -10.83
N ARG A 58 -10.15 -6.28 -10.74
CA ARG A 58 -11.06 -6.43 -9.58
C ARG A 58 -11.05 -7.78 -8.81
N ARG A 59 -9.97 -8.58 -8.84
CA ARG A 59 -9.78 -9.71 -7.91
C ARG A 59 -8.30 -9.83 -7.56
N ARG A 60 -7.97 -9.50 -6.32
CA ARG A 60 -6.65 -9.63 -5.70
C ARG A 60 -6.31 -11.12 -5.62
N ARG A 61 -5.60 -11.66 -6.62
CA ARG A 61 -5.03 -13.01 -6.51
C ARG A 61 -4.08 -13.00 -5.30
N ARG A 62 -4.22 -13.96 -4.38
CA ARG A 62 -3.47 -14.05 -3.10
C ARG A 62 -1.99 -14.46 -3.28
N TYR A 63 -1.37 -14.14 -4.41
CA TYR A 63 0.01 -14.49 -4.71
C TYR A 63 0.71 -13.37 -5.49
N ALA A 64 2.04 -13.34 -5.43
CA ALA A 64 2.86 -12.31 -6.09
C ALA A 64 2.65 -12.33 -7.61
N LEU A 65 1.97 -11.30 -8.14
CA LEU A 65 1.79 -11.07 -9.57
C LEU A 65 2.98 -10.34 -10.22
N THR A 66 3.99 -9.97 -9.42
CA THR A 66 5.19 -9.23 -9.85
C THR A 66 6.13 -10.03 -10.74
N GLY A 67 5.74 -11.22 -11.20
CA GLY A 67 6.59 -12.12 -12.01
C GLY A 67 7.73 -12.76 -11.22
N ARG A 68 7.99 -12.30 -9.98
CA ARG A 68 8.99 -12.86 -9.05
C ARG A 68 8.43 -14.07 -8.30
N LYS A 69 7.90 -15.03 -9.06
CA LYS A 69 7.53 -16.35 -8.53
C LYS A 69 8.70 -17.29 -8.79
N TRP A 70 9.06 -18.09 -7.80
CA TRP A 70 9.99 -19.19 -8.05
C TRP A 70 9.34 -20.21 -9.00
N ASN A 71 10.00 -20.46 -10.12
CA ASN A 71 9.58 -21.52 -11.07
C ASN A 71 10.00 -22.91 -10.58
N ASN A 72 10.98 -22.98 -9.68
CA ASN A 72 11.46 -24.21 -9.08
C ASN A 72 10.72 -24.48 -7.77
N HIS A 73 10.48 -25.76 -7.49
CA HIS A 73 9.81 -26.20 -6.26
C HIS A 73 10.78 -26.44 -5.11
N HIS A 74 12.05 -26.70 -5.40
CA HIS A 74 13.08 -26.89 -4.38
C HIS A 74 13.81 -25.58 -4.14
N LEU A 75 13.51 -24.94 -3.01
CA LEU A 75 14.11 -23.68 -2.59
C LEU A 75 15.13 -23.93 -1.48
N THR A 76 16.31 -23.31 -1.57
CA THR A 76 17.38 -23.38 -0.57
C THR A 76 17.68 -21.99 -0.03
N PHE A 77 18.12 -21.88 1.23
CA PHE A 77 18.47 -20.60 1.88
C PHE A 77 19.86 -20.70 2.54
N ARG A 78 20.44 -19.55 2.90
CA ARG A 78 21.66 -19.42 3.71
C ARG A 78 21.45 -18.32 4.74
#